data_AF-A0A3C0QPT4-F1
#
_entry.id   AF-A0A3C0QPT4-F1
#
_cell.length_a   1.000
_cell.length_b   1.000
_cell.length_c   1.000
_cell.angle_alpha   90.00
_cell.angle_beta   90.00
_cell.angle_gamma   90.00
#
_symmetry.space_group_name_H-M   'P 1'
#
loop_
_entity.id
_entity.type
_entity.pdbx_description
1 polymer ?
#
loop_
_entity_poly.entity_id
_entity_poly.type
_entity_poly.pdbx_seq_one_letter_code
_entity_poly.pdbx_strand_id
1 'polypeptide(L)'
;MKKIVFCNIAYMKNYVGITGEDAPNGGGTWVAENQDAHEKFNFLDYNGRCYGYCPLSGVNLDRIVGASYKEDKLEDVLVVWTATRKAINSRVIVGWYDHATIYRNWQETITYGIHPEYQIHPDTEKGFDLWYLVDALAKDCCLLPEDKRTFRIPKASKVGKGKGMGQSPIWYADSDYARNEFVPKVLKYISEYMQSNEENKYINFVVTKEYIEDAYHGEDGELSTEKLEELVNTSDDPLYYLNALLKIKQTPELLRTKAEILMLDFNRLDEAIAIYEDLDKADPKSADIRHPLFLLYCITKQHDKAIKMGQWLENENSYFHSLPKENQYGLLLVILKEFVNMKKASSAEIYLQKLRTLHLEDSEEDIEYLEDYIRNS
;
A
#
# COMPACT_ATOMS: atom_id res chain seq x y z
N MET A 1 7.13 13.15 27.18
CA MET A 1 5.70 13.16 26.80
C MET A 1 5.59 12.46 25.45
N LYS A 2 4.62 11.57 25.22
CA LYS A 2 4.48 10.85 23.94
C LYS A 2 4.18 11.86 22.83
N LYS A 3 4.89 11.77 21.69
CA LYS A 3 4.60 12.57 20.49
C LYS A 3 3.27 12.08 19.92
N ILE A 4 2.29 12.96 19.77
CA ILE A 4 0.94 12.60 19.35
C ILE A 4 0.35 13.67 18.44
N VAL A 5 -0.42 13.25 17.44
CA VAL A 5 -1.18 14.15 16.57
C VAL A 5 -2.50 13.49 16.16
N PHE A 6 -3.51 14.30 15.87
CA PHE A 6 -4.83 13.84 15.46
C PHE A 6 -5.10 14.26 14.02
N CYS A 7 -5.43 13.30 13.17
CA CYS A 7 -5.74 13.52 11.75
C CYS A 7 -7.21 13.18 11.50
N ASN A 8 -7.95 14.06 10.82
CA ASN A 8 -9.33 13.86 10.46
C ASN A 8 -9.43 13.51 8.98
N ILE A 9 -10.04 12.37 8.70
CA ILE A 9 -10.24 11.79 7.36
C ILE A 9 -11.74 11.57 7.09
N ALA A 10 -12.11 11.22 5.87
CA ALA A 10 -13.42 10.69 5.55
C ALA A 10 -13.70 9.41 6.36
N TYR A 11 -14.95 9.19 6.73
CA TYR A 11 -15.36 7.97 7.42
C TYR A 11 -15.56 6.84 6.41
N MET A 12 -14.89 5.72 6.64
CA MET A 12 -15.05 4.44 5.93
C MET A 12 -15.03 3.30 6.95
N LYS A 13 -15.54 2.13 6.59
CA LYS A 13 -15.56 0.94 7.43
C LYS A 13 -14.19 0.28 7.49
N ASN A 14 -13.53 0.08 6.35
CA ASN A 14 -12.36 -0.78 6.23
C ASN A 14 -11.12 -0.03 5.73
N TYR A 15 -11.27 1.02 4.91
CA TYR A 15 -10.13 1.79 4.36
C TYR A 15 -9.11 0.90 3.62
N VAL A 16 -9.61 -0.05 2.82
CA VAL A 16 -8.83 -0.93 1.93
C VAL A 16 -9.25 -0.78 0.46
N GLY A 17 -9.86 0.35 0.11
CA GLY A 17 -10.47 0.59 -1.20
C GLY A 17 -11.94 1.00 -1.08
N ILE A 18 -12.54 1.39 -2.20
CA ILE A 18 -13.95 1.80 -2.27
C ILE A 18 -14.76 0.66 -2.85
N THR A 19 -15.82 0.27 -2.13
CA THR A 19 -16.80 -0.70 -2.59
C THR A 19 -18.20 -0.12 -2.47
N GLY A 20 -19.20 -0.78 -3.07
CA GLY A 20 -20.60 -0.37 -2.91
C GLY A 20 -21.08 -0.33 -1.45
N GLU A 21 -20.46 -1.11 -0.56
CA GLU A 21 -20.80 -1.19 0.86
C GLU A 21 -19.94 -0.32 1.77
N ASP A 22 -18.80 0.17 1.26
CA ASP A 22 -17.84 1.01 1.96
C ASP A 22 -17.39 2.20 1.11
N ALA A 23 -18.29 3.18 0.96
CA ALA A 23 -18.02 4.44 0.29
C ALA A 23 -17.60 5.54 1.29
N PRO A 24 -16.65 6.42 0.93
CA PRO A 24 -16.18 7.47 1.80
C PRO A 24 -17.29 8.45 2.16
N ASN A 25 -17.33 8.83 3.44
CA ASN A 25 -18.37 9.70 3.98
C ASN A 25 -17.76 10.91 4.70
N GLY A 26 -17.97 12.11 4.16
CA GLY A 26 -17.25 13.32 4.59
C GLY A 26 -16.08 13.60 3.65
N GLY A 27 -14.97 14.12 4.16
CA GLY A 27 -13.76 14.36 3.33
C GLY A 27 -13.73 15.67 2.53
N GLY A 28 -14.81 16.47 2.59
CA GLY A 28 -14.89 17.77 1.91
C GLY A 28 -15.58 17.69 0.55
N THR A 29 -15.51 18.78 -0.22
CA THR A 29 -16.21 18.92 -1.50
C THR A 29 -15.68 17.94 -2.55
N TRP A 30 -14.37 17.69 -2.59
CA TRP A 30 -13.75 16.82 -3.59
C TRP A 30 -14.26 15.37 -3.51
N VAL A 31 -14.40 14.81 -2.29
CA VAL A 31 -14.95 13.46 -2.08
C VAL A 31 -16.42 13.39 -2.50
N ALA A 32 -17.18 14.47 -2.28
CA ALA A 32 -18.59 14.53 -2.68
C ALA A 32 -18.76 14.62 -4.21
N GLU A 33 -17.82 15.26 -4.90
CA GLU A 33 -17.85 15.46 -6.35
C GLU A 33 -17.27 14.28 -7.14
N ASN A 34 -16.20 13.66 -6.64
CA ASN A 34 -15.45 12.62 -7.36
C ASN A 34 -15.77 11.20 -6.88
N GLN A 35 -16.54 11.06 -5.78
CA GLN A 35 -16.80 9.76 -5.11
C GLN A 35 -15.53 8.99 -4.75
N ASP A 36 -14.39 9.67 -4.71
CA ASP A 36 -13.09 9.11 -4.39
C ASP A 36 -12.53 9.80 -3.13
N ALA A 37 -11.63 9.13 -2.43
CA ALA A 37 -10.88 9.67 -1.31
C ALA A 37 -9.49 9.08 -1.30
N HIS A 38 -8.44 9.91 -1.27
CA HIS A 38 -7.07 9.41 -1.17
C HIS A 38 -6.84 8.64 0.15
N GLU A 39 -7.60 8.94 1.21
CA GLU A 39 -7.58 8.17 2.46
C GLU A 39 -8.18 6.75 2.37
N LYS A 40 -8.74 6.33 1.22
CA LYS A 40 -9.38 5.01 1.05
C LYS A 40 -8.49 3.82 1.32
N PHE A 41 -7.18 4.01 1.35
CA PHE A 41 -6.17 2.97 1.61
C PHE A 41 -5.39 3.17 2.91
N ASN A 42 -5.83 4.08 3.79
CA ASN A 42 -5.15 4.41 5.05
C ASN A 42 -4.98 3.21 6.00
N PHE A 43 -5.53 2.04 5.71
CA PHE A 43 -5.34 0.88 6.56
C PHE A 43 -5.08 -0.41 5.78
N LEU A 44 -4.79 -0.29 4.48
CA LEU A 44 -4.31 -1.40 3.67
C LEU A 44 -2.87 -1.76 4.09
N ASP A 45 -2.62 -3.04 4.36
CA ASP A 45 -1.28 -3.58 4.53
C ASP A 45 -0.64 -3.74 3.14
N TYR A 46 0.31 -2.86 2.84
CA TYR A 46 1.08 -2.89 1.61
C TYR A 46 2.53 -3.23 1.93
N ASN A 47 2.90 -4.48 1.64
CA ASN A 47 4.23 -5.03 1.89
C ASN A 47 4.72 -4.79 3.34
N GLY A 48 3.84 -5.05 4.32
CA GLY A 48 4.13 -4.92 5.74
C GLY A 48 4.03 -3.49 6.29
N ARG A 49 3.52 -2.52 5.51
CA ARG A 49 3.37 -1.12 5.91
C ARG A 49 2.00 -0.56 5.55
N CYS A 50 1.52 0.38 6.36
CA CYS A 50 0.37 1.22 5.99
C CYS A 50 0.84 2.63 5.65
N TYR A 51 0.21 3.23 4.64
CA TYR A 51 0.48 4.58 4.16
C TYR A 51 -0.75 5.46 4.39
N GLY A 52 -0.61 6.44 5.28
CA GLY A 52 -1.68 7.30 5.74
C GLY A 52 -1.73 8.64 5.00
N TYR A 53 -2.82 8.88 4.29
CA TYR A 53 -3.21 10.16 3.71
C TYR A 53 -4.02 11.00 4.70
N CYS A 54 -3.72 12.30 4.78
CA CYS A 54 -4.57 13.28 5.44
C CYS A 54 -4.66 14.54 4.57
N PRO A 55 -5.85 15.12 4.30
CA PRO A 55 -6.03 16.19 3.30
C PRO A 55 -5.43 17.54 3.74
N LEU A 56 -4.10 17.62 3.78
CA LEU A 56 -3.30 18.75 4.24
C LEU A 56 -2.28 19.09 3.16
N SER A 57 -1.89 20.36 3.05
CA SER A 57 -0.74 20.75 2.22
C SER A 57 0.60 20.45 2.89
N GLY A 58 0.63 20.25 4.20
CA GLY A 58 1.83 19.89 4.96
C GLY A 58 1.60 19.85 6.47
N VAL A 59 2.58 19.32 7.20
CA VAL A 59 2.56 19.13 8.65
C VAL A 59 3.60 20.03 9.33
N ASN A 60 3.19 20.70 10.41
CA ASN A 60 4.08 21.47 11.25
C ASN A 60 4.67 20.57 12.36
N LEU A 61 5.84 19.98 12.09
CA LEU A 61 6.52 19.06 13.01
C LEU A 61 6.95 19.75 14.31
N ASP A 62 7.28 21.04 14.27
CA ASP A 62 7.68 21.84 15.43
C ASP A 62 6.60 21.85 16.51
N ARG A 63 5.32 21.82 16.13
CA ARG A 63 4.20 21.75 17.07
C ARG A 63 4.07 20.40 17.75
N ILE A 64 4.48 19.32 17.09
CA ILE A 64 4.50 17.96 17.66
C ILE A 64 5.67 17.84 18.64
N VAL A 65 6.84 18.37 18.26
CA VAL A 65 8.05 18.37 19.09
C VAL A 65 7.96 19.35 20.26
N GLY A 66 7.26 20.48 20.07
CA GLY A 66 7.19 21.59 21.02
C GLY A 66 8.41 22.53 20.97
N ALA A 67 9.25 22.41 19.95
CA ALA A 67 10.43 23.23 19.71
C ALA A 67 10.71 23.32 18.21
N SER A 68 11.62 24.22 17.80
CA SER A 68 12.03 24.31 16.40
C SER A 68 12.60 22.97 15.93
N TYR A 69 12.11 22.48 14.79
CA TYR A 69 12.50 21.19 14.24
C TYR A 69 12.76 21.30 12.73
N LYS A 70 13.98 20.96 12.30
CA LYS A 70 14.46 21.24 10.94
C LYS A 70 14.33 20.07 9.97
N GLU A 71 14.24 18.85 10.48
CA GLU A 71 14.11 17.68 9.62
C GLU A 71 12.75 17.65 8.92
N ASP A 72 12.68 16.94 7.80
CA ASP A 72 11.47 16.80 6.99
C ASP A 72 10.57 15.65 7.44
N LYS A 73 11.03 14.84 8.40
CA LYS A 73 10.25 13.76 9.01
C LYS A 73 10.48 13.65 10.52
N LEU A 74 9.50 13.08 11.20
CA LEU A 74 9.55 12.79 12.63
C LEU A 74 9.08 11.36 12.86
N GLU A 75 9.93 10.56 13.46
CA GLU A 75 9.68 9.14 13.77
C GLU A 75 9.10 8.98 15.18
N ASP A 76 8.56 7.80 15.48
CA ASP A 76 8.00 7.45 16.79
C ASP A 76 6.91 8.44 17.25
N VAL A 77 5.90 8.61 16.40
CA VAL A 77 4.72 9.46 16.65
C VAL A 77 3.48 8.59 16.71
N LEU A 78 2.63 8.81 17.71
CA LEU A 78 1.28 8.27 17.72
C LEU A 78 0.36 9.15 16.86
N VAL A 79 -0.05 8.64 15.71
CA VAL A 79 -1.00 9.32 14.82
C VAL A 79 -2.38 8.74 15.07
N VAL A 80 -3.29 9.57 15.61
CA VAL A 80 -4.67 9.16 15.90
C VAL A 80 -5.57 9.58 14.75
N TRP A 81 -6.16 8.60 14.06
CA TRP A 81 -7.10 8.83 12.98
C TRP A 81 -8.50 9.05 13.53
N THR A 82 -9.16 10.09 13.02
CA THR A 82 -10.48 10.51 13.45
C THR A 82 -11.37 10.73 12.24
N ALA A 83 -12.67 10.51 12.39
CA ALA A 83 -13.62 10.77 11.32
C ALA A 83 -15.00 11.11 11.88
N THR A 84 -15.84 11.74 11.07
CA THR A 84 -17.22 12.06 11.48
C THR A 84 -18.13 10.86 11.25
N ARG A 85 -18.61 10.25 12.33
CA ARG A 85 -19.59 9.17 12.27
C ARG A 85 -21.00 9.77 12.20
N LYS A 86 -21.62 9.73 11.01
CA LYS A 86 -22.94 10.34 10.75
C LYS A 86 -24.03 9.85 11.71
N ALA A 87 -24.06 8.55 12.00
CA ALA A 87 -25.08 7.94 12.87
C ALA A 87 -25.22 8.60 14.25
N ILE A 88 -24.14 9.21 14.77
CA ILE A 88 -24.13 9.90 16.07
C ILE A 88 -23.74 11.39 15.96
N ASN A 89 -23.62 11.91 14.73
CA ASN A 89 -23.21 13.28 14.40
C ASN A 89 -22.01 13.77 15.23
N SER A 90 -20.99 12.92 15.37
CA SER A 90 -19.82 13.20 16.20
C SER A 90 -18.54 12.78 15.50
N ARG A 91 -17.45 13.52 15.78
CA ARG A 91 -16.11 13.09 15.40
C ARG A 91 -15.64 12.07 16.42
N VAL A 92 -15.19 10.92 15.95
CA VAL A 92 -14.71 9.83 16.80
C VAL A 92 -13.31 9.40 16.38
N ILE A 93 -12.59 8.74 17.28
CA ILE A 93 -11.40 7.98 16.91
C ILE A 93 -11.86 6.78 16.08
N VAL A 94 -11.25 6.59 14.90
CA VAL A 94 -11.49 5.41 14.06
C VAL A 94 -10.35 4.41 14.16
N GLY A 95 -9.15 4.86 14.47
CA GLY A 95 -7.96 4.03 14.56
C GLY A 95 -6.73 4.86 14.87
N TRP A 96 -5.56 4.24 14.84
CA TRP A 96 -4.28 4.90 15.05
C TRP A 96 -3.15 4.13 14.38
N TYR A 97 -2.06 4.84 14.12
CA TYR A 97 -0.76 4.23 13.89
C TYR A 97 0.12 4.51 15.10
N ASP A 98 0.64 3.48 15.74
CA ASP A 98 1.70 3.62 16.73
C ASP A 98 3.07 3.57 16.06
N HIS A 99 4.08 4.16 16.71
CA HIS A 99 5.46 4.22 16.19
C HIS A 99 5.58 4.75 14.75
N ALA A 100 4.65 5.63 14.33
CA ALA A 100 4.60 6.11 12.96
C ALA A 100 5.70 7.12 12.64
N THR A 101 6.04 7.21 11.36
CA THR A 101 6.81 8.31 10.78
C THR A 101 5.84 9.30 10.15
N ILE A 102 5.96 10.59 10.50
CA ILE A 102 5.18 11.67 9.89
C ILE A 102 6.11 12.62 9.12
N TYR A 103 5.70 12.99 7.91
CA TYR A 103 6.46 13.85 7.01
C TYR A 103 5.88 15.25 6.99
N ARG A 104 6.75 16.23 6.77
CA ARG A 104 6.39 17.64 6.61
C ARG A 104 5.60 17.86 5.32
N ASN A 105 6.00 17.19 4.25
CA ASN A 105 5.42 17.28 2.91
C ASN A 105 4.98 15.89 2.43
N TRP A 106 4.08 15.87 1.45
CA TRP A 106 3.62 14.65 0.80
C TRP A 106 4.80 13.81 0.30
N GLN A 107 4.68 12.51 0.56
CA GLN A 107 5.46 11.46 -0.06
C GLN A 107 4.59 10.75 -1.08
N GLU A 108 5.23 10.07 -2.01
CA GLU A 108 4.56 9.30 -3.06
C GLU A 108 5.19 7.91 -3.16
N THR A 109 4.34 6.89 -3.25
CA THR A 109 4.76 5.56 -3.66
C THR A 109 3.82 5.04 -4.73
N ILE A 110 4.39 4.40 -5.75
CA ILE A 110 3.61 3.77 -6.80
C ILE A 110 3.23 2.40 -6.26
N THR A 111 1.94 2.15 -6.16
CA THR A 111 1.44 0.80 -5.92
C THR A 111 0.97 0.26 -7.25
N TYR A 112 1.63 -0.79 -7.74
CA TYR A 112 1.18 -1.39 -8.98
C TYR A 112 -0.08 -2.17 -8.65
N GLY A 113 -1.18 -1.70 -9.24
CA GLY A 113 -2.51 -2.18 -8.96
C GLY A 113 -2.65 -3.62 -9.41
N ILE A 114 -2.49 -4.53 -8.45
CA ILE A 114 -2.83 -5.93 -8.67
C ILE A 114 -3.94 -6.35 -7.72
N HIS A 115 -4.95 -5.50 -7.54
CA HIS A 115 -6.18 -5.95 -6.91
C HIS A 115 -7.36 -5.78 -7.88
N PRO A 116 -7.82 -6.86 -8.52
CA PRO A 116 -8.89 -6.81 -9.53
C PRO A 116 -10.24 -6.28 -9.00
N GLU A 117 -10.51 -6.41 -7.69
CA GLU A 117 -11.81 -6.09 -7.09
C GLU A 117 -11.97 -4.66 -6.56
N TYR A 118 -10.86 -3.96 -6.29
CA TYR A 118 -10.90 -2.56 -5.86
C TYR A 118 -10.73 -1.68 -7.09
N GLN A 119 -11.85 -1.40 -7.74
CA GLN A 119 -11.97 -0.58 -8.96
C GLN A 119 -10.82 0.42 -9.11
N ILE A 120 -9.83 0.00 -9.89
CA ILE A 120 -8.82 0.87 -10.47
C ILE A 120 -9.63 1.83 -11.36
N HIS A 121 -9.45 3.13 -11.17
CA HIS A 121 -10.14 4.11 -12.00
C HIS A 121 -9.84 3.76 -13.47
N PRO A 122 -10.82 3.75 -14.37
CA PRO A 122 -10.64 3.27 -15.75
C PRO A 122 -9.52 3.96 -16.55
N ASP A 123 -8.98 5.08 -16.06
CA ASP A 123 -7.88 5.85 -16.66
C ASP A 123 -6.49 5.50 -16.11
N THR A 124 -6.36 4.47 -15.27
CA THR A 124 -5.08 4.11 -14.63
C THR A 124 -4.50 2.81 -15.17
N GLU A 125 -3.99 2.86 -16.41
CA GLU A 125 -3.03 1.89 -16.97
C GLU A 125 -1.67 1.90 -16.22
N LYS A 126 -1.52 2.82 -15.28
CA LYS A 126 -0.41 2.97 -14.34
C LYS A 126 -0.99 2.56 -12.98
N GLY A 127 -0.25 1.88 -12.12
CA GLY A 127 -0.70 1.62 -10.74
C GLY A 127 -1.26 2.86 -10.03
N PHE A 128 -1.93 2.70 -8.89
CA PHE A 128 -2.40 3.90 -8.17
C PHE A 128 -1.26 4.55 -7.38
N ASP A 129 -1.15 5.88 -7.49
CA ASP A 129 -0.20 6.67 -6.72
C ASP A 129 -0.74 6.82 -5.29
N LEU A 130 -0.02 6.26 -4.32
CA LEU A 130 -0.26 6.50 -2.91
C LEU A 130 0.48 7.75 -2.48
N TRP A 131 -0.28 8.82 -2.31
CA TRP A 131 0.16 10.03 -1.63
C TRP A 131 -0.01 9.82 -0.13
N TYR A 132 1.03 10.07 0.66
CA TYR A 132 0.95 9.93 2.12
C TYR A 132 1.75 11.00 2.87
N LEU A 133 1.30 11.29 4.09
CA LEU A 133 2.03 12.12 5.05
C LEU A 133 2.52 11.31 6.25
N VAL A 134 2.05 10.08 6.39
CA VAL A 134 2.33 9.21 7.52
C VAL A 134 2.57 7.80 7.00
N ASP A 135 3.57 7.10 7.53
CA ASP A 135 3.70 5.66 7.31
C ASP A 135 4.09 4.95 8.62
N ALA A 136 3.72 3.68 8.73
CA ALA A 136 4.06 2.82 9.87
C ALA A 136 4.09 1.34 9.45
N LEU A 137 4.68 0.49 10.29
CA LEU A 137 4.55 -0.96 10.10
C LEU A 137 3.08 -1.36 10.29
N ALA A 138 2.56 -2.23 9.42
CA ALA A 138 1.16 -2.62 9.46
C ALA A 138 0.74 -3.23 10.82
N LYS A 139 1.65 -3.97 11.46
CA LYS A 139 1.46 -4.53 12.82
C LYS A 139 1.26 -3.48 13.93
N ASP A 140 1.70 -2.25 13.70
CA ASP A 140 1.58 -1.13 14.64
C ASP A 140 0.37 -0.23 14.29
N CYS A 141 -0.37 -0.57 13.23
CA CYS A 141 -1.58 0.11 12.81
C CYS A 141 -2.83 -0.60 13.35
N CYS A 142 -3.81 0.17 13.80
CA CYS A 142 -5.07 -0.36 14.31
C CYS A 142 -6.24 0.42 13.73
N LEU A 143 -7.16 -0.30 13.08
CA LEU A 143 -8.50 0.19 12.74
C LEU A 143 -9.52 -0.44 13.69
N LEU A 144 -10.32 0.40 14.35
CA LEU A 144 -11.35 -0.04 15.27
C LEU A 144 -12.60 -0.55 14.52
N PRO A 145 -13.19 -1.68 14.94
CA PRO A 145 -14.57 -2.08 14.60
C PRO A 145 -15.56 -0.92 14.75
N GLU A 146 -16.53 -0.80 13.85
CA GLU A 146 -17.46 0.35 13.82
C GLU A 146 -18.21 0.58 15.13
N ASP A 147 -18.59 -0.50 15.82
CA ASP A 147 -19.25 -0.49 17.12
C ASP A 147 -18.35 0.02 18.24
N LYS A 148 -17.02 -0.12 18.09
CA LYS A 148 -16.00 0.33 19.05
C LYS A 148 -15.56 1.79 18.86
N ARG A 149 -15.90 2.42 17.71
CA ARG A 149 -15.64 3.84 17.40
C ARG A 149 -16.52 4.79 18.23
N THR A 150 -16.25 4.83 19.53
CA THR A 150 -17.09 5.49 20.54
C THR A 150 -16.42 6.69 21.19
N PHE A 151 -15.08 6.75 21.18
CA PHE A 151 -14.34 7.86 21.79
C PHE A 151 -14.55 9.15 20.98
N ARG A 152 -15.23 10.13 21.56
CA ARG A 152 -15.60 11.39 20.88
C ARG A 152 -14.49 12.43 21.00
N ILE A 153 -14.18 13.08 19.86
CA ILE A 153 -13.27 14.22 19.78
C ILE A 153 -14.09 15.52 19.97
N PRO A 154 -13.77 16.35 20.97
CA PRO A 154 -14.45 17.62 21.18
C PRO A 154 -14.28 18.56 19.99
N LYS A 155 -15.32 19.35 19.67
CA LYS A 155 -15.26 20.40 18.65
C LYS A 155 -14.79 21.70 19.30
N ALA A 156 -13.72 22.32 18.77
CA ALA A 156 -13.18 23.57 19.31
C ALA A 156 -14.22 24.70 19.40
N SER A 157 -15.16 24.75 18.46
CA SER A 157 -16.26 25.73 18.44
C SER A 157 -17.24 25.59 19.63
N LYS A 158 -17.28 24.43 20.29
CA LYS A 158 -18.16 24.18 21.44
C LYS A 158 -17.43 24.28 22.78
N VAL A 159 -16.19 23.81 22.85
CA VAL A 159 -15.43 23.70 24.11
C VAL A 159 -14.32 24.76 24.26
N GLY A 160 -14.12 25.59 23.24
CA GLY A 160 -13.09 26.63 23.21
C GLY A 160 -11.84 26.22 22.44
N LYS A 161 -11.09 27.24 21.98
CA LYS A 161 -9.83 27.08 21.23
C LYS A 161 -8.81 26.28 22.06
N GLY A 162 -8.14 25.33 21.41
CA GLY A 162 -7.14 24.48 22.05
C GLY A 162 -7.70 23.32 22.88
N LYS A 163 -9.01 23.27 23.16
CA LYS A 163 -9.66 22.20 23.94
C LYS A 163 -10.36 21.14 23.11
N GLY A 164 -10.37 21.32 21.80
CA GLY A 164 -10.94 20.41 20.83
C GLY A 164 -10.39 20.67 19.44
N MET A 165 -10.78 19.82 18.52
CA MET A 165 -10.34 19.85 17.13
C MET A 165 -11.15 20.88 16.32
N GLY A 166 -10.46 21.67 15.51
CA GLY A 166 -11.03 22.76 14.72
C GLY A 166 -11.48 22.34 13.31
N GLN A 167 -11.40 23.30 12.38
CA GLN A 167 -11.67 23.10 10.95
C GLN A 167 -10.49 22.46 10.20
N SER A 168 -9.27 22.63 10.70
CA SER A 168 -8.10 21.96 10.12
C SER A 168 -8.24 20.44 10.26
N PRO A 169 -7.88 19.66 9.22
CA PRO A 169 -7.83 18.20 9.30
C PRO A 169 -6.83 17.69 10.34
N ILE A 170 -5.86 18.51 10.76
CA ILE A 170 -4.89 18.13 11.78
C ILE A 170 -5.09 18.90 13.09
N TRP A 171 -4.88 18.21 14.21
CA TRP A 171 -4.81 18.83 15.52
C TRP A 171 -3.61 18.30 16.31
N TYR A 172 -2.69 19.22 16.62
CA TYR A 172 -1.44 18.94 17.32
C TYR A 172 -1.61 18.73 18.84
N ALA A 173 -2.81 18.99 19.38
CA ALA A 173 -3.10 18.85 20.82
C ALA A 173 -2.04 19.49 21.74
N ASP A 174 -1.50 20.65 21.32
CA ASP A 174 -0.33 21.31 21.91
C ASP A 174 -0.66 22.40 22.94
N SER A 175 -1.94 22.53 23.30
CA SER A 175 -2.36 23.42 24.40
C SER A 175 -2.15 22.74 25.76
N ASP A 176 -2.03 23.53 26.83
CA ASP A 176 -1.86 22.98 28.19
C ASP A 176 -3.03 22.07 28.59
N TYR A 177 -4.27 22.46 28.25
CA TYR A 177 -5.43 21.61 28.49
C TYR A 177 -5.36 20.33 27.67
N ALA A 178 -5.01 20.40 26.38
CA ALA A 178 -4.97 19.22 25.54
C ALA A 178 -3.90 18.23 26.05
N ARG A 179 -2.70 18.71 26.36
CA ARG A 179 -1.58 17.89 26.86
C ARG A 179 -1.84 17.26 28.21
N ASN A 180 -2.46 17.99 29.15
CA ASN A 180 -2.59 17.54 30.53
C ASN A 180 -3.95 16.88 30.84
N GLU A 181 -5.01 17.21 30.10
CA GLU A 181 -6.37 16.73 30.39
C GLU A 181 -6.95 15.80 29.32
N PHE A 182 -6.66 16.05 28.03
CA PHE A 182 -7.28 15.33 26.93
C PHE A 182 -6.43 14.15 26.44
N VAL A 183 -5.15 14.40 26.12
CA VAL A 183 -4.21 13.38 25.63
C VAL A 183 -4.10 12.20 26.60
N PRO A 184 -4.01 12.38 27.94
CA PRO A 184 -3.97 11.24 28.87
C PRO A 184 -5.21 10.34 28.77
N LYS A 185 -6.39 10.90 28.49
CA LYS A 185 -7.63 10.11 28.30
C LYS A 185 -7.58 9.29 27.00
N VAL A 186 -7.01 9.87 25.93
CA VAL A 186 -6.80 9.16 24.66
C VAL A 186 -5.78 8.04 24.82
N LEU A 187 -4.65 8.31 25.47
CA LEU A 187 -3.62 7.30 25.73
C LEU A 187 -4.17 6.16 26.60
N LYS A 188 -4.97 6.49 27.62
CA LYS A 188 -5.67 5.48 28.43
C LYS A 188 -6.62 4.64 27.58
N TYR A 189 -7.46 5.27 26.76
CA TYR A 189 -8.39 4.56 25.87
C TYR A 189 -7.67 3.59 24.91
N ILE A 190 -6.59 4.04 24.26
CA ILE A 190 -5.80 3.20 23.36
C ILE A 190 -5.14 2.05 24.13
N SER A 191 -4.52 2.35 25.28
CA SER A 191 -3.87 1.35 26.13
C SER A 191 -4.85 0.27 26.61
N GLU A 192 -6.03 0.66 27.07
CA GLU A 192 -7.08 -0.26 27.53
C GLU A 192 -7.58 -1.14 26.37
N TYR A 193 -7.75 -0.57 25.18
CA TYR A 193 -8.14 -1.33 23.99
C TYR A 193 -7.07 -2.35 23.60
N MET A 194 -5.80 -1.94 23.52
CA MET A 194 -4.69 -2.83 23.14
C MET A 194 -4.50 -3.99 24.13
N GLN A 195 -4.77 -3.75 25.42
CA GLN A 195 -4.69 -4.76 26.49
C GLN A 195 -5.93 -5.65 26.62
N SER A 196 -7.05 -5.33 25.97
CA SER A 196 -8.24 -6.18 25.98
C SER A 196 -7.93 -7.58 25.41
N ASN A 197 -8.76 -8.59 25.62
CA ASN A 197 -8.60 -9.90 24.95
C ASN A 197 -9.63 -10.07 23.82
N GLU A 198 -9.98 -8.98 23.13
CA GLU A 198 -10.97 -9.06 22.04
C GLU A 198 -10.41 -9.86 20.86
N GLU A 199 -11.20 -10.83 20.35
CA GLU A 199 -10.81 -11.70 19.22
C GLU A 199 -10.73 -10.94 17.88
N ASN A 200 -11.21 -9.69 17.80
CA ASN A 200 -11.22 -8.86 16.59
C ASN A 200 -10.68 -7.44 16.86
N LYS A 201 -9.53 -7.33 17.55
CA LYS A 201 -8.91 -6.03 17.85
C LYS A 201 -8.60 -5.21 16.60
N TYR A 202 -8.35 -5.87 15.48
CA TYR A 202 -7.98 -5.28 14.21
C TYR A 202 -9.07 -5.63 13.19
N ILE A 203 -9.59 -4.63 12.47
CA ILE A 203 -10.40 -4.92 11.26
C ILE A 203 -9.48 -5.30 10.11
N ASN A 204 -8.31 -4.67 10.02
CA ASN A 204 -7.45 -4.86 8.87
C ASN A 204 -6.71 -6.19 9.01
N PHE A 205 -6.76 -6.98 7.96
CA PHE A 205 -5.93 -8.15 7.84
C PHE A 205 -4.47 -7.72 7.73
N VAL A 206 -3.70 -7.96 8.80
CA VAL A 206 -2.26 -7.75 8.81
C VAL A 206 -1.62 -9.08 8.43
N VAL A 207 -0.88 -9.08 7.33
CA VAL A 207 -0.23 -10.31 6.85
C VAL A 207 1.00 -10.54 7.73
N THR A 208 0.90 -11.47 8.68
CA THR A 208 2.04 -11.79 9.57
C THR A 208 2.98 -12.81 8.92
N LYS A 209 4.19 -12.92 9.48
CA LYS A 209 5.11 -13.99 9.06
C LYS A 209 4.52 -15.36 9.38
N GLU A 210 3.91 -15.48 10.56
CA GLU A 210 3.24 -16.69 11.02
C GLU A 210 2.14 -17.09 10.03
N TYR A 211 1.33 -16.14 9.53
CA TYR A 211 0.31 -16.41 8.51
C TYR A 211 0.92 -16.93 7.20
N ILE A 212 2.00 -16.31 6.71
CA ILE A 212 2.67 -16.73 5.46
C ILE A 212 3.31 -18.13 5.57
N GLU A 213 3.65 -18.55 6.78
CA GLU A 213 4.26 -19.84 7.08
C GLU A 213 3.25 -20.87 7.60
N ASP A 214 2.01 -20.45 7.86
CA ASP A 214 0.96 -21.29 8.42
C ASP A 214 0.57 -22.35 7.40
N ALA A 215 0.34 -23.55 7.89
CA ALA A 215 -0.01 -24.69 7.05
C ALA A 215 -1.06 -25.54 7.73
N TYR A 216 -1.79 -26.31 6.93
CA TYR A 216 -2.71 -27.31 7.43
C TYR A 216 -2.07 -28.26 8.46
N HIS A 217 -2.70 -28.34 9.63
CA HIS A 217 -2.28 -29.15 10.77
C HIS A 217 -3.43 -30.00 11.36
N GLY A 218 -4.52 -30.23 10.61
CA GLY A 218 -5.82 -30.64 11.13
C GLY A 218 -5.89 -31.92 11.99
N GLU A 219 -6.96 -31.99 12.81
CA GLU A 219 -7.18 -33.01 13.85
C GLU A 219 -7.64 -34.40 13.32
N ASP A 220 -8.14 -34.49 12.08
CA ASP A 220 -8.79 -35.69 11.50
C ASP A 220 -7.89 -36.56 10.60
N GLY A 221 -6.60 -36.21 10.48
CA GLY A 221 -5.61 -36.88 9.63
C GLY A 221 -5.04 -35.95 8.55
N GLU A 222 -3.83 -36.25 8.07
CA GLU A 222 -3.19 -35.50 6.98
C GLU A 222 -4.01 -35.64 5.69
N LEU A 223 -4.38 -34.51 5.06
CA LEU A 223 -5.02 -34.51 3.74
C LEU A 223 -4.09 -35.14 2.70
N SER A 224 -4.66 -35.87 1.74
CA SER A 224 -3.87 -36.39 0.62
C SER A 224 -3.33 -35.24 -0.24
N THR A 225 -2.22 -35.49 -0.94
CA THR A 225 -1.63 -34.54 -1.89
C THR A 225 -2.63 -34.06 -2.94
N GLU A 226 -3.46 -34.94 -3.48
CA GLU A 226 -4.48 -34.61 -4.48
C GLU A 226 -5.55 -33.68 -3.90
N LYS A 227 -5.93 -33.90 -2.63
CA LYS A 227 -6.91 -33.04 -1.97
C LYS A 227 -6.33 -31.66 -1.65
N LEU A 228 -5.06 -31.58 -1.27
CA LEU A 228 -4.37 -30.31 -1.08
C LEU A 228 -4.28 -29.52 -2.39
N GLU A 229 -3.91 -30.18 -3.51
CA GLU A 229 -3.90 -29.56 -4.84
C GLU A 229 -5.28 -29.03 -5.26
N GLU A 230 -6.36 -29.76 -4.98
CA GLU A 230 -7.73 -29.29 -5.21
C GLU A 230 -8.03 -28.02 -4.40
N LEU A 231 -7.67 -28.00 -3.11
CA LEU A 231 -7.97 -26.91 -2.19
C LEU A 231 -7.17 -25.64 -2.48
N VAL A 232 -5.91 -25.77 -2.94
CA VAL A 232 -5.12 -24.63 -3.42
C VAL A 232 -5.85 -23.86 -4.53
N ASN A 233 -6.67 -24.54 -5.34
CA ASN A 233 -7.37 -23.92 -6.47
C ASN A 233 -8.81 -23.50 -6.18
N THR A 234 -9.40 -23.97 -5.07
CA THR A 234 -10.86 -23.85 -4.83
C THR A 234 -11.21 -23.24 -3.48
N SER A 235 -10.24 -23.11 -2.57
CA SER A 235 -10.48 -22.56 -1.24
C SER A 235 -10.37 -21.04 -1.21
N ASP A 236 -11.05 -20.44 -0.23
CA ASP A 236 -10.92 -19.02 0.15
C ASP A 236 -9.56 -18.70 0.80
N ASP A 237 -8.77 -19.70 1.24
CA ASP A 237 -7.39 -19.52 1.72
C ASP A 237 -6.40 -20.44 0.98
N PRO A 238 -6.04 -20.10 -0.27
CA PRO A 238 -5.18 -20.95 -1.09
C PRO A 238 -3.76 -21.06 -0.54
N LEU A 239 -3.26 -20.03 0.15
CA LEU A 239 -1.90 -20.00 0.71
C LEU A 239 -1.72 -21.02 1.83
N TYR A 240 -2.72 -21.15 2.72
CA TYR A 240 -2.71 -22.11 3.83
C TYR A 240 -2.56 -23.56 3.34
N TYR A 241 -3.31 -23.96 2.32
CA TYR A 241 -3.21 -25.31 1.75
C TYR A 241 -1.95 -25.48 0.90
N LEU A 242 -1.50 -24.44 0.21
CA LEU A 242 -0.26 -24.49 -0.57
C LEU A 242 0.97 -24.70 0.33
N ASN A 243 1.00 -24.05 1.48
CA ASN A 243 2.07 -24.24 2.47
C ASN A 243 2.11 -25.68 2.99
N ALA A 244 0.96 -26.31 3.19
CA ALA A 244 0.88 -27.73 3.56
C ALA A 244 1.42 -28.62 2.44
N LEU A 245 1.03 -28.37 1.19
CA LEU A 245 1.50 -29.11 0.03
C LEU A 245 3.03 -28.98 -0.15
N LEU A 246 3.57 -27.77 0.04
CA LEU A 246 5.01 -27.49 -0.03
C LEU A 246 5.82 -28.21 1.06
N LYS A 247 5.21 -28.58 2.20
CA LYS A 247 5.88 -29.42 3.22
C LYS A 247 6.05 -30.87 2.73
N ILE A 248 5.17 -31.34 1.86
CA ILE A 248 5.19 -32.70 1.32
C ILE A 248 6.04 -32.76 0.04
N LYS A 249 5.86 -31.79 -0.86
CA LYS A 249 6.49 -31.75 -2.18
C LYS A 249 6.86 -30.31 -2.55
N GLN A 250 8.16 -30.05 -2.67
CA GLN A 250 8.66 -28.77 -3.16
C GLN A 250 8.97 -28.88 -4.65
N THR A 251 8.21 -28.18 -5.49
CA THR A 251 8.52 -28.04 -6.92
C THR A 251 8.62 -26.57 -7.31
N PRO A 252 9.36 -26.24 -8.39
CA PRO A 252 9.43 -24.88 -8.91
C PRO A 252 8.05 -24.28 -9.21
N GLU A 253 7.11 -25.08 -9.71
CA GLU A 253 5.74 -24.63 -10.04
C GLU A 253 4.97 -24.22 -8.79
N LEU A 254 5.04 -25.01 -7.70
CA LEU A 254 4.35 -24.69 -6.44
C LEU A 254 4.95 -23.44 -5.76
N LEU A 255 6.28 -23.28 -5.84
CA LEU A 255 6.95 -22.08 -5.35
C LEU A 255 6.55 -20.85 -6.16
N ARG A 256 6.44 -20.98 -7.50
CA ARG A 256 5.94 -19.91 -8.35
C ARG A 256 4.51 -19.52 -7.98
N THR A 257 3.61 -20.49 -7.81
CA THR A 257 2.23 -20.23 -7.34
C THR A 257 2.21 -19.53 -5.99
N LYS A 258 3.12 -19.88 -5.07
CA LYS A 258 3.26 -19.18 -3.79
C LYS A 258 3.66 -17.72 -3.99
N ALA A 259 4.64 -17.46 -4.85
CA ALA A 259 5.09 -16.10 -5.15
C ALA A 259 4.01 -15.27 -5.86
N GLU A 260 3.21 -15.88 -6.74
CA GLU A 260 2.04 -15.27 -7.37
C GLU A 260 1.00 -14.88 -6.32
N ILE A 261 0.57 -15.80 -5.47
CA ILE A 261 -0.40 -15.51 -4.40
C ILE A 261 0.10 -14.38 -3.48
N LEU A 262 1.36 -14.43 -3.05
CA LEU A 262 1.95 -13.39 -2.21
C LEU A 262 1.94 -12.02 -2.89
N MET A 263 2.25 -11.98 -4.18
CA MET A 263 2.28 -10.74 -4.97
C MET A 263 0.87 -10.19 -5.22
N LEU A 264 -0.05 -11.02 -5.70
CA LEU A 264 -1.36 -10.62 -6.20
C LEU A 264 -2.37 -10.41 -5.06
N ASP A 265 -2.41 -11.31 -4.09
CA ASP A 265 -3.50 -11.35 -3.11
C ASP A 265 -3.13 -10.65 -1.79
N PHE A 266 -1.83 -10.62 -1.46
CA PHE A 266 -1.35 -10.15 -0.16
C PHE A 266 -0.41 -8.95 -0.20
N ASN A 267 -0.03 -8.44 -1.39
CA ASN A 267 0.98 -7.38 -1.56
C ASN A 267 2.31 -7.66 -0.83
N ARG A 268 2.71 -8.93 -0.72
CA ARG A 268 3.95 -9.40 -0.07
C ARG A 268 5.07 -9.53 -1.09
N LEU A 269 5.46 -8.36 -1.59
CA LEU A 269 6.36 -8.22 -2.72
C LEU A 269 7.77 -8.68 -2.38
N ASP A 270 8.28 -8.37 -1.20
CA ASP A 270 9.63 -8.77 -0.81
C ASP A 270 9.74 -10.30 -0.66
N GLU A 271 8.71 -10.95 -0.12
CA GLU A 271 8.65 -12.41 -0.03
C GLU A 271 8.51 -13.05 -1.41
N ALA A 272 7.69 -12.49 -2.30
CA ALA A 272 7.57 -12.95 -3.68
C ALA A 272 8.89 -12.80 -4.44
N ILE A 273 9.60 -11.67 -4.29
CA ILE A 273 10.92 -11.42 -4.90
C ILE A 273 11.92 -12.47 -4.44
N ALA A 274 11.99 -12.76 -3.13
CA ALA A 274 12.93 -13.75 -2.61
C ALA A 274 12.72 -15.13 -3.24
N ILE A 275 11.46 -15.56 -3.39
CA ILE A 275 11.13 -16.83 -4.05
C ILE A 275 11.53 -16.81 -5.53
N TYR A 276 11.17 -15.75 -6.27
CA TYR A 276 11.50 -15.64 -7.68
C TYR A 276 13.01 -15.53 -7.94
N GLU A 277 13.77 -14.86 -7.08
CA GLU A 277 15.24 -14.80 -7.17
C GLU A 277 15.87 -16.18 -6.98
N ASP A 278 15.33 -17.01 -6.09
CA ASP A 278 15.80 -18.39 -5.90
C ASP A 278 15.42 -19.29 -7.08
N LEU A 279 14.23 -19.12 -7.66
CA LEU A 279 13.82 -19.80 -8.89
C LEU A 279 14.69 -19.40 -10.09
N ASP A 280 15.02 -18.11 -10.24
CA ASP A 280 15.89 -17.61 -11.32
C ASP A 280 17.32 -18.16 -11.24
N LYS A 281 17.85 -18.35 -10.03
CA LYS A 281 19.17 -19.00 -9.85
C LYS A 281 19.16 -20.45 -10.36
N ALA A 282 18.03 -21.15 -10.21
CA ALA A 282 17.89 -22.54 -10.64
C ALA A 282 17.63 -22.65 -12.15
N ASP A 283 16.84 -21.74 -12.73
CA ASP A 283 16.55 -21.69 -14.17
C ASP A 283 16.64 -20.25 -14.72
N PRO A 284 17.87 -19.76 -15.00
CA PRO A 284 18.10 -18.37 -15.41
C PRO A 284 17.70 -18.10 -16.87
N LYS A 285 17.03 -19.03 -17.55
CA LYS A 285 16.53 -18.84 -18.92
C LYS A 285 15.01 -18.84 -19.00
N SER A 286 14.32 -18.99 -17.87
CA SER A 286 12.88 -19.00 -17.84
C SER A 286 12.30 -17.58 -17.87
N ALA A 287 11.67 -17.23 -18.99
CA ALA A 287 10.92 -15.98 -19.08
C ALA A 287 9.71 -15.96 -18.14
N ASP A 288 9.12 -17.12 -17.83
CA ASP A 288 8.00 -17.26 -16.89
C ASP A 288 8.41 -16.91 -15.44
N ILE A 289 9.69 -17.02 -15.11
CA ILE A 289 10.26 -16.58 -13.83
C ILE A 289 10.71 -15.12 -13.91
N ARG A 290 11.40 -14.75 -14.99
CA ARG A 290 12.03 -13.44 -15.13
C ARG A 290 11.06 -12.31 -15.38
N HIS A 291 9.93 -12.57 -16.04
CA HIS A 291 8.93 -11.53 -16.30
C HIS A 291 8.24 -11.04 -15.02
N PRO A 292 7.66 -11.91 -14.15
CA PRO A 292 7.15 -11.47 -12.85
C PRO A 292 8.22 -10.80 -11.98
N LEU A 293 9.45 -11.33 -11.97
CA LEU A 293 10.56 -10.76 -11.21
C LEU A 293 10.96 -9.36 -11.72
N PHE A 294 10.94 -9.14 -13.05
CA PHE A 294 11.13 -7.82 -13.64
C PHE A 294 10.08 -6.82 -13.14
N LEU A 295 8.79 -7.20 -13.19
CA LEU A 295 7.72 -6.35 -12.69
C LEU A 295 7.92 -6.04 -11.20
N LEU A 296 8.20 -7.04 -10.37
CA LEU A 296 8.48 -6.86 -8.94
C LEU A 296 9.65 -5.89 -8.68
N TYR A 297 10.72 -5.94 -9.48
CA TYR A 297 11.81 -4.97 -9.37
C TYR A 297 11.39 -3.55 -9.75
N CYS A 298 10.55 -3.38 -10.78
CA CYS A 298 9.96 -2.08 -11.09
C CYS A 298 9.10 -1.56 -9.92
N ILE A 299 8.23 -2.42 -9.39
CA ILE A 299 7.30 -2.10 -8.29
C ILE A 299 8.05 -1.63 -7.05
N THR A 300 9.09 -2.37 -6.68
CA THR A 300 9.91 -2.09 -5.49
C THR A 300 11.04 -1.10 -5.75
N LYS A 301 11.04 -0.42 -6.91
CA LYS A 301 12.02 0.60 -7.30
C LYS A 301 13.47 0.10 -7.27
N GLN A 302 13.69 -1.18 -7.56
CA GLN A 302 15.01 -1.79 -7.74
C GLN A 302 15.52 -1.56 -9.18
N HIS A 303 15.64 -0.28 -9.57
CA HIS A 303 15.85 0.17 -10.95
C HIS A 303 17.00 -0.55 -11.70
N ASP A 304 18.16 -0.73 -11.06
CA ASP A 304 19.29 -1.42 -11.68
C ASP A 304 19.00 -2.90 -11.98
N LYS A 305 18.25 -3.58 -11.10
CA LYS A 305 17.84 -4.98 -11.33
C LYS A 305 16.74 -5.04 -12.40
N ALA A 306 15.77 -4.13 -12.34
CA ALA A 306 14.69 -4.01 -13.32
C ALA A 306 15.25 -3.82 -14.74
N ILE A 307 16.18 -2.88 -14.95
CA ILE A 307 16.79 -2.63 -16.26
C ILE A 307 17.51 -3.87 -16.78
N LYS A 308 18.35 -4.52 -15.95
CA LYS A 308 19.08 -5.73 -16.36
C LYS A 308 18.13 -6.84 -16.76
N MET A 309 17.05 -7.04 -15.99
CA MET A 309 16.07 -8.08 -16.27
C MET A 309 15.24 -7.76 -17.52
N GLY A 310 14.77 -6.52 -17.66
CA GLY A 310 14.01 -6.07 -18.84
C GLY A 310 14.83 -6.16 -20.13
N GLN A 311 16.11 -5.77 -20.08
CA GLN A 311 17.04 -5.95 -21.20
C GLN A 311 17.25 -7.43 -21.56
N TRP A 312 17.26 -8.31 -20.57
CA TRP A 312 17.33 -9.74 -20.85
C TRP A 312 16.05 -10.22 -21.54
N LEU A 313 14.87 -9.85 -21.03
CA LEU A 313 13.57 -10.21 -21.60
C LEU A 313 13.42 -9.71 -23.04
N GLU A 314 13.88 -8.49 -23.32
CA GLU A 314 13.92 -7.93 -24.67
C GLU A 314 14.80 -8.74 -25.62
N ASN A 315 16.01 -9.12 -25.18
CA ASN A 315 16.97 -9.83 -26.01
C ASN A 315 16.67 -11.33 -26.16
N GLU A 316 15.82 -11.90 -25.30
CA GLU A 316 15.42 -13.31 -25.39
C GLU A 316 14.44 -13.49 -26.56
N ASN A 317 15.00 -13.84 -27.71
CA ASN A 317 14.30 -13.85 -28.99
C ASN A 317 13.01 -14.68 -28.99
N SER A 318 12.99 -15.82 -28.30
CA SER A 318 11.79 -16.67 -28.22
C SER A 318 10.69 -16.04 -27.37
N TYR A 319 11.03 -15.17 -26.43
CA TYR A 319 10.06 -14.50 -25.57
C TYR A 319 9.54 -13.22 -26.23
N PHE A 320 10.40 -12.22 -26.44
CA PHE A 320 9.97 -10.88 -26.89
C PHE A 320 9.19 -10.90 -28.21
N HIS A 321 9.71 -11.59 -29.23
CA HIS A 321 9.06 -11.66 -30.55
C HIS A 321 7.80 -12.53 -30.57
N SER A 322 7.56 -13.32 -29.52
CA SER A 322 6.32 -14.08 -29.37
C SER A 322 5.18 -13.24 -28.80
N LEU A 323 5.49 -12.13 -28.14
CA LEU A 323 4.49 -11.23 -27.55
C LEU A 323 3.71 -10.47 -28.63
N PRO A 324 2.41 -10.18 -28.40
CA PRO A 324 1.67 -9.17 -29.17
C PRO A 324 2.42 -7.82 -29.16
N LYS A 325 2.21 -7.00 -30.20
CA LYS A 325 2.90 -5.70 -30.34
C LYS A 325 2.67 -4.79 -29.14
N GLU A 326 1.48 -4.82 -28.58
CA GLU A 326 1.05 -4.06 -27.41
C GLU A 326 1.92 -4.43 -26.19
N ASN A 327 2.17 -5.73 -26.01
CA ASN A 327 2.97 -6.24 -24.89
C ASN A 327 4.48 -5.98 -25.11
N GLN A 328 4.95 -6.05 -26.36
CA GLN A 328 6.30 -5.61 -26.71
C GLN A 328 6.50 -4.12 -26.39
N TYR A 329 5.54 -3.28 -26.79
CA TYR A 329 5.51 -1.85 -26.50
C TYR A 329 5.52 -1.60 -24.99
N GLY A 330 4.67 -2.29 -24.24
CA GLY A 330 4.61 -2.22 -22.78
C GLY A 330 5.96 -2.54 -22.11
N LEU A 331 6.62 -3.63 -22.50
CA LEU A 331 7.93 -3.99 -21.95
C LEU A 331 8.98 -2.90 -22.22
N LEU A 332 9.09 -2.44 -23.47
CA LEU A 332 10.04 -1.39 -23.85
C LEU A 332 9.76 -0.07 -23.13
N LEU A 333 8.49 0.29 -22.97
CA LEU A 333 8.05 1.49 -22.26
C LEU A 333 8.45 1.44 -20.78
N VAL A 334 8.27 0.30 -20.12
CA VAL A 334 8.69 0.15 -18.72
C VAL A 334 10.21 0.28 -18.61
N ILE A 335 10.98 -0.39 -19.48
CA ILE A 335 12.46 -0.26 -19.49
C ILE A 335 12.90 1.20 -19.71
N LEU A 336 12.26 1.91 -20.63
CA LEU A 336 12.49 3.34 -20.88
C LEU A 336 12.28 4.14 -19.60
N LYS A 337 11.14 3.93 -18.91
CA LYS A 337 10.82 4.64 -17.66
C LYS A 337 11.85 4.35 -16.56
N GLU A 338 12.36 3.13 -16.47
CA GLU A 338 13.45 2.83 -15.54
C GLU A 338 14.73 3.62 -15.86
N PHE A 339 15.08 3.79 -17.14
CA PHE A 339 16.20 4.65 -17.52
C PHE A 339 15.97 6.12 -17.17
N VAL A 340 14.74 6.61 -17.34
CA VAL A 340 14.36 7.97 -16.94
C VAL A 340 14.45 8.15 -15.43
N ASN A 341 13.94 7.21 -14.63
CA ASN A 341 14.06 7.21 -13.18
C ASN A 341 15.53 7.25 -12.71
N MET A 342 16.43 6.62 -13.48
CA MET A 342 17.87 6.65 -13.25
C MET A 342 18.61 7.87 -13.85
N LYS A 343 17.90 8.82 -14.47
CA LYS A 343 18.47 10.00 -15.16
C LYS A 343 19.45 9.62 -16.28
N LYS A 344 19.15 8.55 -17.01
CA LYS A 344 19.94 8.03 -18.13
C LYS A 344 19.26 8.35 -19.47
N ALA A 345 19.12 9.64 -19.77
CA ALA A 345 18.38 10.13 -20.95
C ALA A 345 18.86 9.50 -22.27
N SER A 346 20.17 9.35 -22.49
CA SER A 346 20.70 8.72 -23.71
C SER A 346 20.27 7.26 -23.87
N SER A 347 20.10 6.53 -22.76
CA SER A 347 19.59 5.16 -22.80
C SER A 347 18.08 5.14 -23.01
N ALA A 348 17.33 6.04 -22.36
CA ALA A 348 15.90 6.18 -22.59
C ALA A 348 15.57 6.50 -24.05
N GLU A 349 16.33 7.38 -24.69
CA GLU A 349 16.19 7.73 -26.11
C GLU A 349 16.33 6.51 -27.04
N ILE A 350 17.24 5.59 -26.74
CA ILE A 350 17.39 4.34 -27.50
C ILE A 350 16.08 3.52 -27.46
N TYR A 351 15.43 3.44 -26.29
CA TYR A 351 14.17 2.73 -26.15
C TYR A 351 12.99 3.49 -26.79
N LEU A 352 13.00 4.81 -26.76
CA LEU A 352 12.01 5.63 -27.45
C LEU A 352 12.03 5.37 -28.96
N GLN A 353 13.23 5.28 -29.56
CA GLN A 353 13.37 4.92 -30.97
C GLN A 353 12.83 3.50 -31.25
N LYS A 354 13.05 2.54 -30.35
CA LYS A 354 12.48 1.19 -30.48
C LYS A 354 10.95 1.21 -30.42
N LEU A 355 10.35 1.99 -29.51
CA LEU A 355 8.89 2.18 -29.45
C LEU A 355 8.35 2.72 -30.78
N ARG A 356 8.99 3.76 -31.34
CA ARG A 356 8.64 4.32 -32.67
C ARG A 356 8.67 3.25 -33.77
N THR A 357 9.62 2.31 -33.73
CA THR A 357 9.73 1.26 -34.76
C THR A 357 8.65 0.17 -34.68
N LEU A 358 7.95 0.02 -33.54
CA LEU A 358 6.87 -0.96 -33.43
C LEU A 358 5.61 -0.57 -34.22
N HIS A 359 5.46 0.72 -34.52
CA HIS A 359 4.30 1.31 -35.23
C HIS A 359 2.98 0.84 -34.60
N LEU A 360 2.81 1.09 -33.30
CA LEU A 360 1.55 0.81 -32.61
C LEU A 360 0.54 1.91 -32.97
N GLU A 361 -0.69 1.52 -33.32
CA GLU A 361 -1.76 2.47 -33.63
C GLU A 361 -2.02 3.39 -32.43
N ASP A 362 -2.34 4.66 -32.70
CA ASP A 362 -2.67 5.69 -31.70
C ASP A 362 -1.59 5.97 -30.63
N SER A 363 -0.32 5.59 -30.86
CA SER A 363 0.78 5.79 -29.90
C SER A 363 1.59 7.08 -30.08
N GLU A 364 1.32 7.90 -31.10
CA GLU A 364 2.13 9.10 -31.40
C GLU A 364 2.08 10.15 -30.29
N GLU A 365 0.91 10.40 -29.70
CA GLU A 365 0.77 11.37 -28.60
C GLU A 365 1.56 10.92 -27.35
N ASP A 366 1.54 9.61 -27.05
CA ASP A 366 2.34 9.03 -25.98
C ASP A 366 3.84 9.16 -26.26
N ILE A 367 4.28 8.93 -27.50
CA ILE A 367 5.67 9.07 -27.91
C ILE A 367 6.14 10.53 -27.78
N GLU A 368 5.33 11.50 -28.21
CA GLU A 368 5.61 12.93 -28.03
C GLU A 368 5.70 13.31 -26.54
N TYR A 369 4.79 12.81 -25.72
CA TYR A 369 4.86 13.00 -24.27
C TYR A 369 6.14 12.42 -23.66
N LEU A 370 6.54 11.22 -24.08
CA LEU A 370 7.78 10.58 -23.60
C LEU A 370 9.03 11.34 -24.04
N GLU A 371 9.05 11.92 -25.24
CA GLU A 371 10.15 12.78 -25.67
C GLU A 371 10.34 13.97 -24.74
N ASP A 372 9.26 14.68 -24.45
CA ASP A 372 9.32 15.83 -23.55
C ASP A 372 9.65 15.38 -22.12
N TYR A 373 9.16 14.23 -21.69
CA TYR A 373 9.49 13.65 -20.39
C TYR A 373 11.00 13.35 -20.27
N ILE A 374 11.60 12.73 -21.28
CA ILE A 374 13.05 12.45 -21.32
C ILE A 374 13.88 13.74 -21.34
N ARG A 375 13.44 14.77 -22.08
CA ARG A 375 14.15 16.06 -22.14
C ARG A 375 14.18 16.80 -20.80
N ASN A 376 13.18 16.56 -19.95
CA ASN A 376 13.00 17.24 -18.67
C ASN A 376 13.47 16.43 -17.45
N SER A 377 13.89 15.17 -17.63
CA SER A 377 14.41 14.26 -16.59
C SER A 377 15.93 14.32 -16.45
#